data_AF-C7YJ00-F1
#
_entry.id   AF-C7YJ00-F1
#
_cell.length_a   1.000
_cell.length_b   1.000
_cell.length_c   1.000
_cell.angle_alpha   90.00
_cell.angle_beta   90.00
_cell.angle_gamma   90.00
#
_symmetry.space_group_name_H-M   'P 1'
#
loop_
_entity.id
_entity.type
_entity.pdbx_description
1 polymer ?
#
loop_
_entity_poly.entity_id
_entity_poly.type
_entity_poly.pdbx_seq_one_letter_code
_entity_poly.pdbx_strand_id
1 'polypeptide(L)'
;MFDKPRQKRTWGELFAHQLGWGESKGLSIWFMISILLGLVANFVILIGCMSPATQSIYLFRVSSQDLIDAAANTTRVSANDLRIDELPNHWYWGLSGVCAIYPDEKTPTCQRSFPPTMTIEDMITFAVKTKMSDEASESTITKHIKPWTNALSQVKDDLPSPSRPESLLKGAAALSIISTLLSFLVLPLTVLSLSTLRGRLQRWVYYCIAMVDTTAFLGTGILVIYAMNDGPRSLIQLSGIDQGNERTFVGPGFYVLFAGVLFKLISIGIFFSIAFIIVIMIVFAIIACISEAIDGDSSSGSKEIVVIEVPRYDEEK
;
A
#
# COMPACT_ATOMS: atom_id res chain seq x y z
N MET A 1 13.51 -19.23 -51.90
CA MET A 1 12.88 -18.46 -50.80
C MET A 1 13.79 -18.65 -49.60
N PHE A 2 14.63 -17.67 -49.30
CA PHE A 2 15.79 -17.84 -48.42
C PHE A 2 15.37 -18.01 -46.96
N ASP A 3 15.59 -19.20 -46.41
CA ASP A 3 15.69 -19.41 -44.97
C ASP A 3 16.88 -18.59 -44.46
N LYS A 4 16.60 -17.50 -43.76
CA LYS A 4 17.64 -16.83 -42.97
C LYS A 4 18.04 -17.78 -41.84
N PRO A 5 19.32 -18.14 -41.69
CA PRO A 5 19.76 -18.95 -40.58
C PRO A 5 19.38 -18.24 -39.26
N ARG A 6 18.70 -18.94 -38.37
CA ARG A 6 18.42 -18.48 -37.00
C ARG A 6 19.76 -18.26 -36.31
N GLN A 7 20.24 -17.02 -36.36
CA GLN A 7 21.41 -16.55 -35.63
C GLN A 7 21.18 -16.86 -34.15
N LYS A 8 22.00 -17.76 -33.59
CA LYS A 8 21.97 -18.10 -32.15
C LYS A 8 22.28 -16.82 -31.39
N ARG A 9 21.23 -16.16 -30.86
CA ARG A 9 21.39 -15.00 -29.98
C ARG A 9 22.19 -15.45 -28.78
N THR A 10 23.30 -14.76 -28.53
CA THR A 10 24.10 -15.00 -27.34
C THR A 10 23.32 -14.54 -26.10
N TRP A 11 23.60 -15.14 -24.94
CA TRP A 11 22.98 -14.75 -23.67
C TRP A 11 23.14 -13.25 -23.37
N GLY A 12 24.28 -12.66 -23.78
CA GLY A 12 24.53 -11.22 -23.67
C GLY A 12 23.61 -10.36 -24.55
N GLU A 13 23.26 -10.81 -25.75
CA GLU A 13 22.28 -10.11 -26.61
C GLU A 13 20.86 -10.23 -26.07
N LEU A 14 20.50 -11.37 -25.47
CA LEU A 14 19.22 -11.54 -24.76
C LEU A 14 19.12 -10.59 -23.56
N PHE A 15 20.20 -10.46 -22.81
CA PHE A 15 20.31 -9.55 -21.67
C PHE A 15 20.25 -8.09 -22.09
N ALA A 16 21.04 -7.70 -23.10
CA ALA A 16 21.01 -6.37 -23.65
C ALA A 16 19.61 -6.04 -24.16
N HIS A 17 18.94 -6.99 -24.81
CA HIS A 17 17.58 -6.85 -25.29
C HIS A 17 16.52 -6.77 -24.18
N GLN A 18 16.76 -7.32 -22.99
CA GLN A 18 15.92 -7.13 -21.80
C GLN A 18 16.27 -5.85 -21.01
N LEU A 19 17.51 -5.36 -21.11
CA LEU A 19 17.96 -4.06 -20.60
C LEU A 19 17.60 -2.89 -21.54
N GLY A 20 16.94 -3.16 -22.68
CA GLY A 20 16.41 -2.14 -23.60
C GLY A 20 17.03 -2.09 -25.00
N TRP A 21 18.06 -2.88 -25.32
CA TRP A 21 18.64 -3.02 -26.66
C TRP A 21 17.92 -4.09 -27.49
N GLY A 22 16.65 -3.86 -27.82
CA GLY A 22 15.93 -4.67 -28.82
C GLY A 22 14.47 -4.98 -28.52
N GLU A 23 13.90 -4.45 -27.45
CA GLU A 23 12.59 -4.88 -26.92
C GLU A 23 11.41 -4.95 -27.90
N SER A 24 10.55 -5.95 -27.65
CA SER A 24 9.31 -6.17 -28.40
C SER A 24 8.30 -5.06 -28.10
N LYS A 25 7.58 -4.60 -29.13
CA LYS A 25 6.49 -3.61 -28.99
C LYS A 25 5.44 -4.03 -27.95
N GLY A 26 5.24 -5.34 -27.78
CA GLY A 26 4.27 -5.91 -26.84
C GLY A 26 4.56 -5.54 -25.38
N LEU A 27 5.82 -5.55 -24.96
CA LEU A 27 6.17 -5.25 -23.56
C LEU A 27 5.95 -3.77 -23.21
N SER A 28 6.18 -2.87 -24.16
CA SER A 28 5.86 -1.45 -23.99
C SER A 28 4.36 -1.19 -23.94
N ILE A 29 3.57 -1.90 -24.76
CA ILE A 29 2.10 -1.81 -24.71
C ILE A 29 1.58 -2.32 -23.37
N TRP A 30 2.11 -3.46 -22.90
CA TRP A 30 1.77 -4.01 -21.58
C TRP A 30 2.06 -3.02 -20.46
N PHE A 31 3.27 -2.44 -20.44
CA PHE A 31 3.65 -1.43 -19.46
C PHE A 31 2.68 -0.24 -19.44
N MET A 32 2.31 0.29 -20.62
CA MET A 32 1.33 1.38 -20.71
C MET A 32 -0.04 0.97 -20.15
N ILE A 33 -0.54 -0.22 -20.48
CA ILE A 33 -1.82 -0.73 -19.98
C ILE A 33 -1.78 -0.86 -18.45
N SER A 34 -0.71 -1.41 -17.90
CA SER A 34 -0.56 -1.58 -16.45
C SER A 34 -0.51 -0.24 -15.71
N ILE A 35 0.23 0.75 -16.22
CA ILE A 35 0.26 2.10 -15.64
C ILE A 35 -1.12 2.76 -15.74
N LEU A 36 -1.83 2.59 -16.87
CA LEU A 36 -3.18 3.11 -17.04
C LEU A 36 -4.17 2.50 -16.05
N LEU A 37 -4.15 1.18 -15.86
CA LEU A 37 -4.99 0.51 -14.86
C LEU A 37 -4.66 0.97 -13.43
N GLY A 38 -3.38 1.16 -13.12
CA GLY A 38 -2.93 1.74 -11.86
C GLY A 38 -3.40 3.18 -11.65
N LEU A 39 -3.42 4.00 -12.71
CA LEU A 39 -3.95 5.37 -12.69
C LEU A 39 -5.46 5.38 -12.44
N VAL A 40 -6.22 4.53 -13.13
CA VAL A 40 -7.68 4.38 -12.93
C VAL A 40 -7.97 3.97 -11.49
N ALA A 41 -7.24 3.00 -10.95
CA ALA A 41 -7.37 2.61 -9.55
C ALA A 41 -7.13 3.80 -8.61
N ASN A 42 -6.05 4.56 -8.81
CA ASN A 42 -5.74 5.73 -7.97
C ASN A 42 -6.85 6.80 -8.02
N PHE A 43 -7.41 7.07 -9.21
CA PHE A 43 -8.57 7.95 -9.35
C PHE A 43 -9.80 7.46 -8.58
N VAL A 44 -10.13 6.18 -8.72
CA VAL A 44 -11.26 5.54 -8.04
C VAL A 44 -11.13 5.70 -6.52
N ILE A 45 -9.92 5.54 -5.98
CA ILE A 45 -9.64 5.76 -4.56
C ILE A 45 -9.76 7.22 -4.16
N LEU A 46 -9.18 8.13 -4.95
CA LEU A 46 -9.22 9.57 -4.68
C LEU A 46 -10.66 10.10 -4.64
N ILE A 47 -11.57 9.64 -5.50
CA ILE A 47 -12.97 10.08 -5.52
C ILE A 47 -13.88 9.32 -4.53
N GLY A 48 -13.36 8.28 -3.87
CA GLY A 48 -14.10 7.45 -2.94
C GLY A 48 -14.76 8.29 -1.85
N CYS A 49 -16.07 8.08 -1.64
CA CYS A 49 -16.91 8.81 -0.67
C CYS A 49 -16.92 10.36 -0.81
N MET A 50 -16.53 10.92 -1.96
CA MET A 50 -16.72 12.35 -2.27
C MET A 50 -18.22 12.73 -2.38
N SER A 51 -19.08 11.75 -2.68
CA SER A 51 -20.51 11.97 -2.91
C SER A 51 -21.30 10.67 -2.68
N PRO A 52 -22.64 10.76 -2.58
CA PRO A 52 -23.53 9.60 -2.54
C PRO A 52 -23.26 8.59 -3.66
N ALA A 53 -23.00 9.06 -4.88
CA ALA A 53 -22.75 8.22 -6.04
C ALA A 53 -21.45 7.40 -5.94
N THR A 54 -20.47 7.85 -5.15
CA THR A 54 -19.18 7.17 -4.95
C THR A 54 -19.08 6.45 -3.61
N GLN A 55 -20.20 6.30 -2.90
CA GLN A 55 -20.26 5.67 -1.59
C GLN A 55 -19.91 4.18 -1.64
N SER A 56 -20.23 3.47 -2.72
CA SER A 56 -19.91 2.04 -2.88
C SER A 56 -18.39 1.76 -2.93
N ILE A 57 -17.59 2.79 -3.18
CA ILE A 57 -16.12 2.73 -3.30
C ILE A 57 -15.46 3.21 -2.00
N TYR A 58 -16.04 2.83 -0.87
CA TYR A 58 -15.49 3.14 0.43
C TYR A 58 -14.26 2.28 0.73
N LEU A 59 -13.32 2.85 1.45
CA LEU A 59 -12.16 2.17 2.01
C LEU A 59 -12.54 1.41 3.29
N PHE A 60 -13.28 2.06 4.19
CA PHE A 60 -13.68 1.48 5.47
C PHE A 60 -15.14 1.74 5.81
N ARG A 61 -15.71 0.83 6.58
CA ARG A 61 -17.05 0.94 7.15
C ARG A 61 -16.96 0.85 8.67
N VAL A 62 -17.67 1.74 9.35
CA VAL A 62 -17.85 1.71 10.81
C VAL A 62 -19.34 1.63 11.11
N SER A 63 -19.76 0.69 11.95
CA SER A 63 -21.15 0.58 12.41
C SER A 63 -21.36 1.45 13.65
N SER A 64 -22.50 2.12 13.77
CA SER A 64 -22.86 2.83 15.01
C SER A 64 -23.05 1.88 16.17
N GLN A 65 -23.64 0.71 15.93
CA GLN A 65 -23.82 -0.29 16.97
C GLN A 65 -22.47 -0.78 17.52
N ASP A 66 -21.51 -1.09 16.63
CA ASP A 66 -20.16 -1.53 17.06
C ASP A 66 -19.45 -0.42 17.85
N LEU A 67 -19.63 0.84 17.46
CA LEU A 67 -19.07 1.99 18.16
C LEU A 67 -19.72 2.21 19.53
N ILE A 68 -21.04 2.06 19.63
CA ILE A 68 -21.81 2.15 20.89
C ILE A 68 -21.36 1.05 21.83
N ASP A 69 -21.30 -0.20 21.36
CA ASP A 69 -20.92 -1.35 22.18
C ASP A 69 -19.45 -1.23 22.61
N ALA A 70 -18.58 -0.75 21.71
CA ALA A 70 -17.18 -0.49 22.05
C ALA A 70 -17.02 0.59 23.12
N ALA A 71 -17.73 1.71 22.98
CA ALA A 71 -17.72 2.80 23.95
C ALA A 71 -18.32 2.34 25.31
N ALA A 72 -19.40 1.59 25.31
CA ALA A 72 -20.03 1.07 26.53
C ALA A 72 -19.15 0.04 27.25
N ASN A 73 -18.37 -0.77 26.51
CA ASN A 73 -17.46 -1.75 27.10
C ASN A 73 -16.18 -1.11 27.68
N THR A 74 -15.71 -0.02 27.06
CA THR A 74 -14.47 0.67 27.45
C THR A 74 -14.69 1.78 28.48
N THR A 75 -15.92 2.28 28.62
CA THR A 75 -16.26 3.38 29.53
C THR A 75 -17.26 2.93 30.59
N ARG A 76 -17.55 3.82 31.55
CA ARG A 76 -18.61 3.60 32.55
C ARG A 76 -20.00 4.04 32.09
N VAL A 77 -20.15 4.46 30.84
CA VAL A 77 -21.40 4.97 30.27
C VAL A 77 -22.21 3.81 29.70
N SER A 78 -23.52 3.77 29.96
CA SER A 78 -24.36 2.69 29.46
C SER A 78 -24.58 2.80 27.95
N ALA A 79 -24.71 1.66 27.26
CA ALA A 79 -25.01 1.64 25.82
C ALA A 79 -26.33 2.36 25.48
N ASN A 80 -27.30 2.36 26.40
CA ASN A 80 -28.57 3.06 26.24
C ASN A 80 -28.40 4.59 26.26
N ASP A 81 -27.46 5.12 27.03
CA ASP A 81 -27.19 6.56 27.08
C ASP A 81 -26.43 7.04 25.82
N LEU A 82 -25.69 6.13 25.17
CA LEU A 82 -24.94 6.40 23.94
C LEU A 82 -25.79 6.19 22.68
N ARG A 83 -26.89 5.43 22.79
CA ARG A 83 -27.88 5.26 21.73
C ARG A 83 -28.67 6.55 21.58
N ILE A 84 -28.37 7.26 20.50
CA ILE A 84 -29.06 8.47 20.08
C ILE A 84 -29.76 8.13 18.76
N ASP A 85 -31.05 8.43 18.66
CA ASP A 85 -31.89 8.07 17.51
C ASP A 85 -31.39 8.71 16.20
N GLU A 86 -30.67 9.83 16.30
CA GLU A 86 -30.08 10.55 15.18
C GLU A 86 -28.77 9.92 14.63
N LEU A 87 -28.26 8.82 15.21
CA LEU A 87 -27.06 8.16 14.69
C LEU A 87 -27.37 7.35 13.41
N PRO A 88 -26.46 7.36 12.40
CA PRO A 88 -26.60 6.51 11.22
C PRO A 88 -26.37 5.04 11.57
N ASN A 89 -26.81 4.13 10.71
CA ASN A 89 -26.46 2.72 10.81
C ASN A 89 -24.95 2.50 10.55
N HIS A 90 -24.43 3.15 9.50
CA HIS A 90 -23.04 2.98 9.07
C HIS A 90 -22.42 4.29 8.58
N TRP A 91 -21.14 4.46 8.86
CA TRP A 91 -20.27 5.42 8.20
C TRP A 91 -19.36 4.72 7.21
N TYR A 92 -19.22 5.32 6.03
CA TYR A 92 -18.37 4.88 4.95
C TYR A 92 -17.28 5.92 4.72
N TRP A 93 -16.03 5.49 4.80
CA TRP A 93 -14.85 6.33 4.69
C TRP A 93 -14.19 6.15 3.34
N GLY A 94 -13.91 7.24 2.64
CA GLY A 94 -13.05 7.25 1.45
C GLY A 94 -11.98 8.34 1.58
N LEU A 95 -11.08 8.49 0.59
CA LEU A 95 -10.06 9.55 0.68
C LEU A 95 -10.61 10.97 0.56
N SER A 96 -11.80 11.14 -0.03
CA SER A 96 -12.40 12.47 -0.28
C SER A 96 -13.57 12.83 0.64
N GLY A 97 -13.93 11.96 1.58
CA GLY A 97 -15.00 12.26 2.51
C GLY A 97 -15.50 11.06 3.28
N VAL A 98 -16.54 11.34 4.07
CA VAL A 98 -17.24 10.36 4.90
C VAL A 98 -18.73 10.44 4.57
N CYS A 99 -19.34 9.29 4.32
CA CYS A 99 -20.78 9.19 4.06
C CYS A 99 -21.49 8.41 5.18
N ALA A 100 -22.60 8.93 5.67
CA ALA A 100 -23.47 8.32 6.66
C ALA A 100 -24.73 7.75 5.99
N ILE A 101 -25.12 6.51 6.34
CA ILE A 101 -26.43 5.95 5.98
C ILE A 101 -27.32 5.91 7.22
N TYR A 102 -28.46 6.58 7.16
CA TYR A 102 -29.48 6.53 8.21
C TYR A 102 -30.52 5.45 7.96
N PRO A 103 -31.17 4.91 9.01
CA PRO A 103 -32.19 3.88 8.87
C PRO A 103 -33.39 4.34 8.03
N ASP A 104 -33.81 5.59 8.16
CA ASP A 104 -35.04 6.10 7.54
C ASP A 104 -34.81 6.77 6.17
N GLU A 105 -33.56 6.90 5.72
CA GLU A 105 -33.24 7.61 4.49
C GLU A 105 -32.73 6.68 3.39
N LYS A 106 -33.25 6.89 2.17
CA LYS A 106 -32.81 6.15 0.99
C LYS A 106 -31.50 6.68 0.40
N THR A 107 -31.14 7.92 0.73
CA THR A 107 -29.95 8.60 0.20
C THR A 107 -28.92 8.79 1.31
N PRO A 108 -27.66 8.39 1.11
CA PRO A 108 -26.61 8.65 2.09
C PRO A 108 -26.28 10.14 2.14
N THR A 109 -25.91 10.65 3.31
CA THR A 109 -25.40 12.01 3.45
C THR A 109 -23.89 11.99 3.53
N CYS A 110 -23.22 12.75 2.67
CA CYS A 110 -21.75 12.75 2.61
C CYS A 110 -21.18 14.12 2.97
N GLN A 111 -20.20 14.11 3.88
CA GLN A 111 -19.36 15.26 4.16
C GLN A 111 -18.07 15.15 3.34
N ARG A 112 -17.84 16.14 2.48
CA ARG A 112 -16.60 16.25 1.70
C ARG A 112 -15.48 16.75 2.59
N SER A 113 -14.41 16.00 2.66
CA SER A 113 -13.18 16.38 3.36
C SER A 113 -12.02 15.60 2.76
N PHE A 114 -11.03 16.30 2.22
CA PHE A 114 -9.89 15.67 1.53
C PHE A 114 -8.56 16.16 2.15
N PRO A 115 -7.82 15.28 2.85
CA PRO A 115 -8.26 13.98 3.37
C PRO A 115 -9.29 14.13 4.51
N PRO A 116 -10.06 13.08 4.86
CA PRO A 116 -10.99 13.16 5.99
C PRO A 116 -10.23 13.07 7.32
N THR A 117 -10.13 14.18 8.04
CA THR A 117 -9.41 14.24 9.33
C THR A 117 -10.37 14.27 10.53
N MET A 118 -11.55 13.65 10.39
CA MET A 118 -12.61 13.72 11.40
C MET A 118 -12.28 12.80 12.60
N THR A 119 -12.43 13.33 13.81
CA THR A 119 -12.41 12.53 15.05
C THR A 119 -13.73 11.79 15.24
N ILE A 120 -13.79 10.83 16.18
CA ILE A 120 -15.05 10.14 16.54
C ILE A 120 -16.11 11.16 16.99
N GLU A 121 -15.71 12.16 17.77
CA GLU A 121 -16.61 13.25 18.21
C GLU A 121 -17.11 14.07 17.01
N ASP A 122 -16.25 14.39 16.04
CA ASP A 122 -16.66 15.10 14.82
C ASP A 122 -17.64 14.27 13.99
N MET A 123 -17.45 12.94 13.91
CA MET A 123 -18.36 12.04 13.19
C MET A 123 -19.76 12.05 13.80
N ILE A 124 -19.84 11.94 15.12
CA ILE A 124 -21.10 11.94 15.87
C ILE A 124 -21.76 13.31 15.75
N THR A 125 -20.97 14.37 15.88
CA THR A 125 -21.46 15.75 15.71
C THR A 125 -22.02 15.99 14.32
N PHE A 126 -21.31 15.56 13.28
CA PHE A 126 -21.78 15.61 11.90
C PHE A 126 -23.09 14.83 11.71
N ALA A 127 -23.16 13.62 12.27
CA ALA A 127 -24.34 12.78 12.17
C ALA A 127 -25.57 13.45 12.80
N VAL A 128 -25.44 13.90 14.05
CA VAL A 128 -26.51 14.56 14.79
C VAL A 128 -26.92 15.86 14.10
N LYS A 129 -25.97 16.69 13.66
CA LYS A 129 -26.27 17.94 12.92
C LYS A 129 -26.98 17.71 11.60
N THR A 130 -26.72 16.59 10.93
CA THR A 130 -27.36 16.28 9.66
C THR A 130 -28.82 15.87 9.86
N LYS A 131 -29.12 15.20 10.97
CA LYS A 131 -30.47 14.69 11.28
C LYS A 131 -31.34 15.67 12.04
N MET A 132 -30.73 16.45 12.92
CA MET A 132 -31.41 17.57 13.54
C MET A 132 -31.60 18.66 12.49
N SER A 133 -32.83 19.15 12.33
CA SER A 133 -33.15 20.28 11.42
C SER A 133 -32.16 21.43 11.59
N ASP A 134 -31.88 22.18 10.53
CA ASP A 134 -31.02 23.39 10.55
C ASP A 134 -31.46 24.45 11.59
N GLU A 135 -32.69 24.33 12.10
CA GLU A 135 -33.26 25.16 13.16
C GLU A 135 -32.89 24.71 14.59
N ALA A 136 -32.28 23.54 14.75
CA ALA A 136 -31.85 23.04 16.05
C ALA A 136 -30.72 23.92 16.61
N SER A 137 -30.94 24.50 17.78
CA SER A 137 -29.92 25.34 18.42
C SER A 137 -28.65 24.53 18.72
N GLU A 138 -27.49 25.18 18.65
CA GLU A 138 -26.19 24.58 19.01
C GLU A 138 -26.19 24.00 20.44
N SER A 139 -26.98 24.60 21.34
CA SER A 139 -27.17 24.12 22.70
C SER A 139 -27.92 22.77 22.76
N THR A 140 -28.86 22.54 21.86
CA THR A 140 -29.61 21.28 21.74
C THR A 140 -28.70 20.16 21.23
N ILE A 141 -27.93 20.44 20.19
CA ILE A 141 -26.95 19.50 19.60
C ILE A 141 -25.91 19.10 20.66
N THR A 142 -25.35 20.09 21.37
CA THR A 142 -24.37 19.84 22.45
C THR A 142 -24.97 18.98 23.56
N LYS A 143 -26.24 19.20 23.92
CA LYS A 143 -26.93 18.39 24.94
C LYS A 143 -27.08 16.94 24.51
N HIS A 144 -27.41 16.69 23.24
CA HIS A 144 -27.53 15.33 22.69
C HIS A 144 -26.19 14.61 22.60
N ILE A 145 -25.11 15.30 22.26
CA ILE A 145 -23.77 14.69 22.10
C ILE A 145 -23.06 14.52 23.45
N LYS A 146 -23.50 15.22 24.51
CA LYS A 146 -22.88 15.19 25.84
C LYS A 146 -22.56 13.78 26.38
N PRO A 147 -23.42 12.74 26.25
CA PRO A 147 -23.07 11.38 26.67
C PRO A 147 -21.82 10.85 25.96
N TRP A 148 -21.69 11.12 24.66
CA TRP A 148 -20.51 10.76 23.86
C TRP A 148 -19.27 11.54 24.25
N THR A 149 -19.36 12.86 24.41
CA THR A 149 -18.22 13.67 24.90
C THR A 149 -17.74 13.18 26.27
N ASN A 150 -18.65 12.82 27.17
CA ASN A 150 -18.31 12.25 28.47
C ASN A 150 -17.64 10.88 28.34
N ALA A 151 -18.17 9.98 27.49
CA ALA A 151 -17.58 8.67 27.25
C ALA A 151 -16.16 8.80 26.65
N LEU A 152 -16.00 9.59 25.58
CA LEU A 152 -14.71 9.79 24.91
C LEU A 152 -13.65 10.43 25.81
N SER A 153 -14.06 11.28 26.77
CA SER A 153 -13.13 11.86 27.74
C SER A 153 -12.56 10.84 28.74
N GLN A 154 -13.27 9.74 29.02
CA GLN A 154 -12.78 8.67 29.92
C GLN A 154 -11.70 7.79 29.30
N VAL A 155 -11.70 7.66 27.96
CA VAL A 155 -10.75 6.84 27.19
C VAL A 155 -9.70 7.67 26.47
N LYS A 156 -9.69 8.99 26.69
CA LYS A 156 -8.82 9.92 25.96
C LYS A 156 -7.34 9.59 26.09
N ASP A 157 -6.91 9.15 27.27
CA ASP A 157 -5.50 8.81 27.54
C ASP A 157 -5.12 7.43 26.97
N ASP A 158 -6.09 6.56 26.73
CA ASP A 158 -5.90 5.22 26.13
C ASP A 158 -5.94 5.26 24.60
N LEU A 159 -6.54 6.30 24.01
CA LEU A 159 -6.63 6.48 22.57
C LEU A 159 -5.40 7.23 22.02
N PRO A 160 -4.95 6.90 20.78
CA PRO A 160 -3.92 7.68 20.12
C PRO A 160 -4.31 9.15 19.97
N SER A 161 -3.33 10.05 20.09
CA SER A 161 -3.55 11.49 19.85
C SER A 161 -4.17 11.72 18.46
N PRO A 162 -5.23 12.54 18.34
CA PRO A 162 -5.93 12.77 17.07
C PRO A 162 -5.03 13.36 15.97
N SER A 163 -3.94 14.02 16.36
CA SER A 163 -2.94 14.55 15.43
C SER A 163 -2.24 13.47 14.59
N ARG A 164 -2.13 12.24 15.12
CA ARG A 164 -1.45 11.13 14.46
C ARG A 164 -2.24 10.59 13.26
N PRO A 165 -3.48 10.09 13.39
CA PRO A 165 -4.26 9.63 12.23
C PRO A 165 -4.48 10.77 11.21
N GLU A 166 -4.61 12.02 11.67
CA GLU A 166 -4.65 13.19 10.79
C GLU A 166 -3.39 13.30 9.91
N SER A 167 -2.21 13.26 10.52
CA SER A 167 -0.93 13.36 9.79
C SER A 167 -0.72 12.20 8.81
N LEU A 168 -1.15 10.99 9.19
CA LEU A 168 -1.06 9.79 8.36
C LEU A 168 -1.98 9.89 7.14
N LEU A 169 -3.22 10.37 7.31
CA LEU A 169 -4.14 10.58 6.18
C LEU A 169 -3.69 11.70 5.25
N LYS A 170 -3.12 12.79 5.78
CA LYS A 170 -2.47 13.84 4.98
C LYS A 170 -1.29 13.30 4.18
N GLY A 171 -0.44 12.49 4.80
CA GLY A 171 0.65 11.79 4.11
C GLY A 171 0.14 10.86 3.02
N ALA A 172 -0.90 10.07 3.32
CA ALA A 172 -1.51 9.16 2.38
C ALA A 172 -2.09 9.87 1.15
N ALA A 173 -2.84 10.95 1.37
CA ALA A 173 -3.41 11.78 0.30
C ALA A 173 -2.32 12.43 -0.55
N ALA A 174 -1.25 12.96 0.08
CA ALA A 174 -0.12 13.54 -0.64
C ALA A 174 0.58 12.50 -1.54
N LEU A 175 0.87 11.30 -1.01
CA LEU A 175 1.46 10.21 -1.79
C LEU A 175 0.53 9.75 -2.93
N SER A 176 -0.78 9.73 -2.70
CA SER A 176 -1.78 9.37 -3.72
C SER A 176 -1.79 10.39 -4.85
N ILE A 177 -1.74 11.69 -4.53
CA ILE A 177 -1.63 12.79 -5.51
C ILE A 177 -0.32 12.69 -6.29
N ILE A 178 0.81 12.50 -5.61
CA ILE A 178 2.12 12.34 -6.25
C ILE A 178 2.07 11.16 -7.21
N SER A 179 1.53 10.02 -6.79
CA SER A 179 1.36 8.85 -7.64
C SER A 179 0.48 9.13 -8.87
N THR A 180 -0.61 9.89 -8.70
CA THR A 180 -1.47 10.30 -9.82
C THR A 180 -0.69 11.16 -10.81
N LEU A 181 0.04 12.17 -10.33
CA LEU A 181 0.84 13.06 -11.16
C LEU A 181 1.94 12.29 -11.91
N LEU A 182 2.66 11.38 -11.22
CA LEU A 182 3.67 10.53 -11.85
C LEU A 182 3.06 9.66 -12.95
N SER A 183 1.91 9.02 -12.69
CA SER A 183 1.20 8.21 -13.67
C SER A 183 0.77 9.05 -14.90
N PHE A 184 0.30 10.28 -14.68
CA PHE A 184 -0.05 11.22 -15.76
C PHE A 184 1.15 11.68 -16.58
N LEU A 185 2.33 11.77 -15.99
CA LEU A 185 3.56 12.14 -16.71
C LEU A 185 4.14 10.94 -17.47
N VAL A 186 4.16 9.75 -16.84
CA VAL A 186 4.75 8.54 -17.41
C VAL A 186 3.99 8.05 -18.64
N LEU A 187 2.66 8.09 -18.64
CA LEU A 187 1.84 7.63 -19.78
C LEU A 187 2.18 8.35 -21.10
N PRO A 188 2.07 9.69 -21.21
CA PRO A 188 2.38 10.40 -22.45
C PRO A 188 3.87 10.30 -22.80
N LEU A 189 4.77 10.33 -21.80
CA LEU A 189 6.20 10.14 -22.06
C LEU A 189 6.50 8.76 -22.67
N THR A 190 5.80 7.71 -22.21
CA THR A 190 5.92 6.37 -22.76
C THR A 190 5.41 6.32 -24.20
N VAL A 191 4.27 6.95 -24.49
CA VAL A 191 3.72 7.06 -25.86
C VAL A 191 4.70 7.81 -26.78
N LEU A 192 5.21 8.96 -26.35
CA LEU A 192 6.18 9.77 -27.10
C LEU A 192 7.50 9.03 -27.33
N SER A 193 7.92 8.17 -26.39
CA SER A 193 9.11 7.33 -26.54
C SER A 193 8.98 6.29 -27.66
N LEU A 194 7.75 5.82 -27.90
CA LEU A 194 7.45 4.83 -28.93
C LEU A 194 7.34 5.45 -30.33
N SER A 195 6.93 6.72 -30.42
CA SER A 195 6.75 7.44 -31.68
C SER A 195 7.97 8.30 -32.05
N THR A 196 8.18 9.41 -31.34
CA THR A 196 9.02 10.53 -31.79
C THR A 196 10.40 10.53 -31.13
N LEU A 197 10.51 10.08 -29.88
CA LEU A 197 11.74 10.11 -29.06
C LEU A 197 12.48 8.77 -29.05
N ARG A 198 12.27 7.95 -30.08
CA ARG A 198 12.84 6.60 -30.16
C ARG A 198 14.36 6.64 -30.04
N GLY A 199 14.89 6.09 -28.95
CA GLY A 199 16.32 6.02 -28.65
C GLY A 199 16.91 7.19 -27.85
N ARG A 200 16.13 8.25 -27.53
CA ARG A 200 16.60 9.36 -26.68
C ARG A 200 16.40 9.11 -25.18
N LEU A 201 15.26 8.53 -24.79
CA LEU A 201 14.99 8.16 -23.40
C LEU A 201 15.27 6.68 -23.18
N GLN A 202 16.17 6.42 -22.23
CA GLN A 202 16.51 5.07 -21.82
C GLN A 202 15.37 4.49 -20.98
N ARG A 203 14.97 3.25 -21.26
CA ARG A 203 13.76 2.65 -20.66
C ARG A 203 13.85 2.39 -19.16
N TRP A 204 15.05 2.18 -18.64
CA TRP A 204 15.28 2.05 -17.20
C TRP A 204 14.78 3.27 -16.41
N VAL A 205 14.77 4.47 -17.02
CA VAL A 205 14.20 5.67 -16.41
C VAL A 205 12.70 5.50 -16.15
N TYR A 206 11.95 4.91 -17.09
CA TYR A 206 10.53 4.63 -16.89
C TYR A 206 10.28 3.59 -15.80
N TYR A 207 11.13 2.57 -15.70
CA TYR A 207 11.04 1.59 -14.60
C TYR A 207 11.36 2.20 -13.24
N CYS A 208 12.36 3.09 -13.16
CA CYS A 208 12.64 3.84 -11.94
C CYS A 208 11.46 4.73 -11.54
N ILE A 209 10.87 5.46 -12.48
CA ILE A 209 9.68 6.29 -12.17
C ILE A 209 8.50 5.41 -11.76
N ALA A 210 8.25 4.29 -12.46
CA ALA A 210 7.19 3.34 -12.09
C ALA A 210 7.42 2.74 -10.70
N MET A 211 8.68 2.48 -10.31
CA MET A 211 9.03 1.99 -8.98
C MET A 211 8.75 3.04 -7.90
N VAL A 212 9.14 4.30 -8.12
CA VAL A 212 8.82 5.41 -7.21
C VAL A 212 7.30 5.60 -7.10
N ASP A 213 6.58 5.53 -8.22
CA ASP A 213 5.14 5.63 -8.27
C ASP A 213 4.44 4.48 -7.52
N THR A 214 4.92 3.25 -7.70
CA THR A 214 4.41 2.06 -7.00
C THR A 214 4.64 2.14 -5.50
N THR A 215 5.84 2.56 -5.08
CA THR A 215 6.19 2.70 -3.66
C THR A 215 5.39 3.83 -3.01
N ALA A 216 5.17 4.96 -3.71
CA ALA A 216 4.29 6.02 -3.24
C ALA A 216 2.85 5.50 -3.04
N PHE A 217 2.29 4.77 -4.02
CA PHE A 217 0.92 4.27 -3.93
C PHE A 217 0.75 3.15 -2.89
N LEU A 218 1.74 2.27 -2.74
CA LEU A 218 1.80 1.31 -1.64
C LEU A 218 1.89 2.02 -0.29
N GLY A 219 2.71 3.07 -0.20
CA GLY A 219 2.82 3.93 0.98
C GLY A 219 1.48 4.56 1.36
N THR A 220 0.70 5.04 0.39
CA THR A 220 -0.69 5.50 0.62
C THR A 220 -1.52 4.42 1.30
N GLY A 221 -1.52 3.18 0.78
CA GLY A 221 -2.27 2.07 1.36
C GLY A 221 -1.87 1.77 2.81
N ILE A 222 -0.56 1.71 3.08
CA ILE A 222 -0.01 1.47 4.41
C ILE A 222 -0.41 2.59 5.39
N LEU A 223 -0.25 3.86 4.99
CA LEU A 223 -0.60 5.00 5.83
C LEU A 223 -2.11 5.05 6.12
N VAL A 224 -2.95 4.71 5.15
CA VAL A 224 -4.40 4.59 5.33
C VAL A 224 -4.75 3.52 6.36
N ILE A 225 -4.10 2.35 6.32
CA ILE A 225 -4.29 1.28 7.32
C ILE A 225 -3.95 1.80 8.73
N TYR A 226 -2.76 2.39 8.89
CA TYR A 226 -2.34 2.91 10.19
C TYR A 226 -3.25 4.04 10.68
N ALA A 227 -3.64 4.96 9.81
CA ALA A 227 -4.53 6.05 10.20
C ALA A 227 -5.90 5.55 10.65
N MET A 228 -6.37 4.43 10.10
CA MET A 228 -7.67 3.88 10.47
C MET A 228 -7.61 3.10 11.77
N ASN A 229 -6.56 2.32 11.97
CA ASN A 229 -6.29 1.66 13.25
C ASN A 229 -6.10 2.68 14.37
N ASP A 230 -5.36 3.76 14.13
CA ASP A 230 -5.11 4.82 15.13
C ASP A 230 -6.29 5.82 15.24
N GLY A 231 -7.27 5.74 14.34
CA GLY A 231 -8.39 6.68 14.23
C GLY A 231 -9.72 6.09 14.73
N PRO A 232 -10.85 6.24 14.00
CA PRO A 232 -12.17 5.73 14.40
C PRO A 232 -12.24 4.25 14.81
N ARG A 233 -11.34 3.39 14.31
CA ARG A 233 -11.30 1.96 14.66
C ARG A 233 -10.61 1.70 16.02
N SER A 234 -9.80 2.64 16.51
CA SER A 234 -9.05 2.47 17.76
C SER A 234 -9.94 2.11 18.95
N LEU A 235 -11.10 2.75 19.08
CA LEU A 235 -12.07 2.46 20.15
C LEU A 235 -12.64 1.04 20.05
N ILE A 236 -12.91 0.56 18.83
CA ILE A 236 -13.42 -0.78 18.55
C ILE A 236 -12.34 -1.84 18.79
N GLN A 237 -11.07 -1.52 18.51
CA GLN A 237 -9.94 -2.39 18.83
C GLN A 237 -9.70 -2.46 20.34
N LEU A 238 -9.79 -1.32 21.03
CA LEU A 238 -9.61 -1.23 22.48
C LEU A 238 -10.67 -2.05 23.23
N SER A 239 -11.90 -2.11 22.71
CA SER A 239 -12.99 -2.88 23.32
C SER A 239 -12.90 -4.39 23.10
N GLY A 240 -11.99 -4.87 22.24
CA GLY A 240 -11.83 -6.30 21.94
C GLY A 240 -12.95 -6.92 21.11
N ILE A 241 -13.93 -6.13 20.63
CA ILE A 241 -15.07 -6.62 19.83
C ILE A 241 -14.63 -7.10 18.43
N ASP A 242 -13.50 -6.60 17.94
CA ASP A 242 -13.00 -6.81 16.57
C ASP A 242 -12.27 -8.17 16.34
N GLN A 243 -12.13 -9.04 17.35
CA GLN A 243 -11.20 -10.20 17.28
C GLN A 243 -11.56 -11.32 16.29
N GLY A 244 -12.55 -11.15 15.40
CA GLY A 244 -12.92 -12.21 14.43
C GLY A 244 -13.58 -11.80 13.13
N ASN A 245 -13.79 -10.49 12.85
CA ASN A 245 -14.64 -10.09 11.72
C ASN A 245 -14.05 -8.97 10.85
N GLU A 246 -12.76 -9.00 10.54
CA GLU A 246 -12.08 -7.98 9.69
C GLU A 246 -12.78 -7.71 8.34
N ARG A 247 -13.53 -8.68 7.82
CA ARG A 247 -14.30 -8.55 6.57
C ARG A 247 -15.44 -7.53 6.64
N THR A 248 -15.92 -7.14 7.83
CA THR A 248 -17.00 -6.16 7.97
C THR A 248 -16.52 -4.72 7.88
N PHE A 249 -15.24 -4.47 8.16
CA PHE A 249 -14.67 -3.12 8.23
C PHE A 249 -14.05 -2.66 6.91
N VAL A 250 -13.52 -3.57 6.10
CA VAL A 250 -12.78 -3.25 4.87
C VAL A 250 -13.73 -3.23 3.66
N GLY A 251 -13.70 -2.14 2.90
CA GLY A 251 -14.57 -1.91 1.74
C GLY A 251 -13.96 -2.23 0.38
N PRO A 252 -14.76 -2.18 -0.70
CA PRO A 252 -14.31 -2.38 -2.08
C PRO A 252 -13.17 -1.45 -2.49
N GLY A 253 -13.18 -0.19 -2.04
CA GLY A 253 -12.12 0.77 -2.32
C GLY A 253 -10.77 0.29 -1.81
N PHE A 254 -10.71 -0.36 -0.66
CA PHE A 254 -9.45 -0.89 -0.15
C PHE A 254 -8.84 -1.94 -1.09
N TYR A 255 -9.67 -2.85 -1.61
CA TYR A 255 -9.21 -3.84 -2.59
C TYR A 255 -8.77 -3.20 -3.91
N VAL A 256 -9.47 -2.15 -4.37
CA VAL A 256 -9.07 -1.39 -5.56
C VAL A 256 -7.71 -0.72 -5.37
N LEU A 257 -7.41 -0.20 -4.17
CA LEU A 257 -6.12 0.40 -3.85
C LEU A 257 -4.99 -0.62 -4.06
N PHE A 258 -5.10 -1.80 -3.42
CA PHE A 258 -4.08 -2.84 -3.55
C PHE A 258 -4.04 -3.49 -4.93
N ALA A 259 -5.16 -3.61 -5.62
CA ALA A 259 -5.19 -4.03 -7.02
C ALA A 259 -4.43 -3.04 -7.92
N GLY A 260 -4.58 -1.74 -7.69
CA GLY A 260 -3.80 -0.71 -8.38
C GLY A 260 -2.29 -0.83 -8.12
N VAL A 261 -1.89 -1.08 -6.87
CA VAL A 261 -0.49 -1.39 -6.53
C VAL A 261 -0.02 -2.65 -7.27
N LEU A 262 -0.83 -3.71 -7.30
CA LEU A 262 -0.51 -4.96 -7.99
C LEU A 262 -0.33 -4.75 -9.49
N PHE A 263 -1.20 -3.99 -10.16
CA PHE A 263 -1.05 -3.68 -11.58
C PHE A 263 0.26 -2.94 -11.85
N LYS A 264 0.62 -1.97 -10.99
CA LYS A 264 1.89 -1.26 -11.09
C LYS A 264 3.09 -2.17 -10.81
N LEU A 265 3.02 -3.06 -9.82
CA LEU A 265 4.06 -4.06 -9.56
C LEU A 265 4.25 -5.02 -10.72
N ILE A 266 3.17 -5.52 -11.33
CA ILE A 266 3.24 -6.42 -12.51
C ILE A 266 3.94 -5.71 -13.69
N SER A 267 3.76 -4.39 -13.82
CA SER A 267 4.45 -3.60 -14.85
C SER A 267 5.98 -3.59 -14.68
N ILE A 268 6.45 -3.65 -13.43
CA ILE A 268 7.88 -3.69 -13.08
C ILE A 268 8.35 -5.14 -12.88
N GLY A 269 7.46 -6.08 -12.61
CA GLY A 269 7.74 -7.44 -12.18
C GLY A 269 8.54 -8.25 -13.19
N ILE A 270 8.41 -7.98 -14.49
CA ILE A 270 9.28 -8.58 -15.50
C ILE A 270 10.72 -8.10 -15.32
N PHE A 271 10.91 -6.80 -15.09
CA PHE A 271 12.22 -6.20 -14.83
C PHE A 271 12.83 -6.69 -13.51
N PHE A 272 12.03 -6.78 -12.43
CA PHE A 272 12.48 -7.31 -11.13
C PHE A 272 12.75 -8.81 -11.14
N SER A 273 11.94 -9.61 -11.84
CA SER A 273 12.20 -11.05 -11.98
C SER A 273 13.53 -11.29 -12.68
N ILE A 274 13.82 -10.49 -13.72
CA ILE A 274 15.12 -10.52 -14.39
C ILE A 274 16.20 -10.07 -13.41
N ALA A 275 16.09 -8.88 -12.79
CA ALA A 275 17.09 -8.38 -11.84
C ALA A 275 17.37 -9.35 -10.67
N PHE A 276 16.34 -10.01 -10.14
CA PHE A 276 16.46 -11.00 -9.08
C PHE A 276 17.19 -12.27 -9.55
N ILE A 277 16.88 -12.77 -10.76
CA ILE A 277 17.64 -13.86 -11.39
C ILE A 277 19.10 -13.45 -11.58
N ILE A 278 19.39 -12.20 -11.97
CA ILE A 278 20.76 -11.69 -12.12
C ILE A 278 21.53 -11.75 -10.80
N VAL A 279 20.92 -11.23 -9.73
CA VAL A 279 21.54 -11.25 -8.39
C VAL A 279 21.82 -12.68 -7.94
N ILE A 280 20.88 -13.61 -8.14
CA ILE A 280 21.09 -15.03 -7.83
C ILE A 280 22.26 -15.59 -8.64
N MET A 281 22.32 -15.33 -9.94
CA MET A 281 23.41 -15.80 -10.80
C MET A 281 24.78 -15.24 -10.38
N ILE A 282 24.85 -13.97 -9.96
CA ILE A 282 26.07 -13.36 -9.43
C ILE A 282 26.51 -14.07 -8.14
N VAL A 283 25.57 -14.31 -7.22
CA VAL A 283 25.86 -15.03 -5.97
C VAL A 283 26.37 -16.44 -6.28
N PHE A 284 25.74 -17.17 -7.21
CA PHE A 284 26.21 -18.49 -7.65
C PHE A 284 27.60 -18.44 -8.28
N ALA A 285 27.89 -17.45 -9.12
CA ALA A 285 29.21 -17.28 -9.73
C ALA A 285 30.29 -17.01 -8.67
N ILE A 286 30.00 -16.16 -7.68
CA ILE A 286 30.91 -15.90 -6.55
C ILE A 286 31.17 -17.19 -5.76
N ILE A 287 30.12 -17.96 -5.45
CA ILE A 287 30.26 -19.24 -4.75
C ILE A 287 31.11 -20.22 -5.57
N ALA A 288 30.88 -20.33 -6.87
CA ALA A 288 31.66 -21.21 -7.75
C ALA A 288 33.15 -20.81 -7.81
N CYS A 289 33.44 -19.51 -7.94
CA CYS A 289 34.81 -19.00 -7.92
C CYS A 289 35.51 -19.25 -6.58
N ILE A 290 34.80 -19.15 -5.45
CA ILE A 290 35.35 -19.47 -4.13
C ILE A 290 35.65 -20.97 -4.02
N SER A 291 34.77 -21.84 -4.52
CA SER A 291 34.99 -23.29 -4.49
C SER A 291 36.20 -23.73 -5.32
N GLU A 292 36.40 -23.19 -6.53
CA GLU A 292 37.58 -23.49 -7.35
C GLU A 292 38.89 -22.97 -6.72
N ALA A 293 38.85 -21.83 -6.04
CA ALA A 293 40.00 -21.29 -5.32
C ALA A 293 40.41 -22.16 -4.12
N ILE A 294 39.44 -22.80 -3.46
CA ILE A 294 39.69 -23.71 -2.32
C ILE A 294 40.27 -25.06 -2.80
N ASP A 295 39.77 -25.58 -3.92
CA ASP A 295 40.27 -26.86 -4.47
C ASP A 295 41.67 -26.72 -5.09
N GLY A 296 42.01 -25.56 -5.68
CA GLY A 296 43.33 -25.29 -6.26
C GLY A 296 44.49 -25.36 -5.25
N ASP A 297 44.26 -24.94 -4.01
CA ASP A 297 45.28 -24.91 -2.95
C ASP A 297 45.57 -26.33 -2.38
N SER A 298 44.60 -27.24 -2.50
CA SER A 298 44.77 -28.63 -2.04
C SER A 298 45.65 -29.50 -2.94
N SER A 299 45.87 -29.08 -4.20
CA SER A 299 46.66 -29.83 -5.18
C SER A 299 48.16 -29.51 -5.19
N SER A 300 48.59 -28.42 -4.53
CA SER A 300 50.01 -28.04 -4.41
C SER A 300 50.68 -28.59 -3.13
N GLY A 301 49.92 -29.24 -2.25
CA GLY A 301 50.35 -29.69 -0.93
C GLY A 301 50.79 -31.16 -0.80
N SER A 302 51.08 -31.88 -1.88
CA SER A 302 51.71 -33.22 -1.77
C SER A 302 53.20 -33.05 -1.46
N LYS A 303 53.50 -32.70 -0.21
CA LYS A 303 54.84 -32.70 0.35
C LYS A 303 55.37 -34.13 0.35
N GLU A 304 56.39 -34.33 -0.47
CA GLU A 304 57.42 -35.36 -0.33
C GLU A 304 57.68 -35.68 1.15
N ILE A 305 57.31 -36.88 1.59
CA ILE A 305 57.77 -37.44 2.85
C ILE A 305 59.24 -37.80 2.63
N VAL A 306 60.13 -36.87 2.96
CA VAL A 306 61.57 -37.13 3.02
C VAL A 306 61.80 -38.09 4.18
N VAL A 307 62.01 -39.37 3.84
CA VAL A 307 62.50 -40.39 4.76
C VAL A 307 63.92 -40.00 5.15
N ILE A 308 64.09 -39.48 6.37
CA ILE A 308 65.40 -39.19 6.93
C ILE A 308 66.04 -40.53 7.30
N GLU A 309 66.97 -41.00 6.46
CA GLU A 309 67.90 -42.08 6.82
C GLU A 309 68.78 -41.62 7.99
N VAL A 310 68.69 -42.33 9.11
CA VAL A 310 69.56 -42.17 10.27
C VAL A 310 70.88 -42.90 9.97
N PRO A 311 72.04 -42.23 9.95
CA PRO A 311 73.31 -42.91 9.73
C PRO A 311 73.64 -43.81 10.93
N ARG A 312 73.86 -45.09 10.60
CA ARG A 312 74.38 -46.12 11.49
C ARG A 312 75.82 -45.74 11.85
N TYR A 313 76.08 -45.52 13.14
CA TYR A 313 77.44 -45.37 13.66
C TYR A 313 78.13 -46.74 13.59
N ASP A 314 79.15 -46.85 12.75
CA ASP A 314 80.10 -47.95 12.78
C ASP A 314 81.06 -47.71 13.96
N GLU A 315 80.95 -48.54 14.99
CA GLU A 315 82.03 -48.78 15.93
C GLU A 315 83.00 -49.76 15.28
N GLU A 316 84.15 -49.29 14.81
CA GLU A 316 85.32 -50.13 14.60
C GLU A 316 86.49 -49.67 15.46
N LYS A 317 86.98 -50.65 16.21
CA LYS A 317 88.37 -50.81 16.60
C LYS A 317 88.86 -52.11 15.96
#